data_AF-A0A363MXJ7-F1
#
_entry.id   AF-A0A363MXJ7-F1
#
_cell.length_a   1.000
_cell.length_b   1.000
_cell.length_c   1.000
_cell.angle_alpha   90.00
_cell.angle_beta   90.00
_cell.angle_gamma   90.00
#
_symmetry.space_group_name_H-M   'P 1'
#
loop_
_entity.id
_entity.type
_entity.pdbx_description
1 polymer ?
#
loop_
_entity_poly.entity_id
_entity_poly.type
_entity_poly.pdbx_seq_one_letter_code
_entity_poly.pdbx_strand_id
1 'polypeptide(L)'
;MNWDNYLLEEKAPCGAIAHLGVLEGNVSGIYDLSKVDNNTRVLSLSTPLKKFKKAYTNFSSLIVNEKIEAIYVNDIDKERISVFSALPNLKYLQISSNKQDEIPNLDSLNSVEVLIL
;
A
#
# COMPACT_ATOMS: atom_id res chain seq x y z
N MET A 1 -1.27 17.24 -1.33
CA MET A 1 -2.12 16.35 -2.16
C MET A 1 -2.77 17.18 -3.26
N ASN A 2 -2.47 16.90 -4.53
CA ASN A 2 -3.14 17.54 -5.66
C ASN A 2 -4.26 16.62 -6.15
N TRP A 3 -5.52 17.03 -5.96
CA TRP A 3 -6.71 16.21 -6.21
C TRP A 3 -7.12 16.15 -7.70
N ASP A 4 -6.40 16.86 -8.58
CA ASP A 4 -6.70 16.91 -10.02
C ASP A 4 -6.38 15.61 -10.79
N ASN A 5 -5.70 14.64 -10.15
CA ASN A 5 -5.36 13.34 -10.74
C ASN A 5 -6.40 12.23 -10.46
N TYR A 6 -7.62 12.60 -10.05
CA TYR A 6 -8.70 11.64 -9.82
C TYR A 6 -9.13 10.95 -11.13
N LEU A 7 -8.90 9.65 -11.24
CA LEU A 7 -9.50 8.83 -12.29
C LEU A 7 -10.94 8.48 -11.87
N LEU A 8 -11.92 9.10 -12.52
CA LEU A 8 -13.33 8.68 -12.45
C LEU A 8 -13.43 7.20 -12.84
N GLU A 9 -14.21 6.42 -12.07
CA GLU A 9 -14.37 4.95 -12.23
C GLU A 9 -14.63 4.51 -13.69
N GLU A 10 -15.32 5.35 -14.46
CA GLU A 10 -15.68 5.10 -15.86
C GLU A 10 -14.48 5.01 -16.82
N LYS A 11 -13.31 5.53 -16.42
CA LYS A 11 -12.04 5.42 -17.17
C LYS A 11 -11.07 4.42 -16.55
N ALA A 12 -11.43 3.77 -15.44
CA ALA A 12 -10.59 2.76 -14.82
C ALA A 12 -10.66 1.47 -15.66
N PRO A 13 -9.56 1.03 -16.31
CA PRO A 13 -9.49 -0.34 -16.79
C PRO A 13 -9.64 -1.22 -15.55
N CYS A 14 -10.44 -2.28 -15.63
CA CYS A 14 -10.74 -3.21 -14.53
C CYS A 14 -9.64 -3.29 -13.44
N GLY A 15 -9.92 -2.73 -12.25
CA GLY A 15 -9.05 -2.79 -11.07
C GLY A 15 -8.34 -1.47 -10.73
N ALA A 16 -8.34 -1.14 -9.44
CA ALA A 16 -7.75 0.06 -8.80
C ALA A 16 -6.30 0.42 -9.22
N ILE A 17 -5.56 -0.48 -9.86
CA ILE A 17 -4.14 -0.36 -10.21
C ILE A 17 -3.86 -0.56 -11.71
N ALA A 18 -4.88 -0.66 -12.56
CA ALA A 18 -4.69 -0.99 -13.97
C ALA A 18 -3.86 0.03 -14.76
N HIS A 19 -3.79 1.29 -14.31
CA HIS A 19 -2.93 2.33 -14.88
C HIS A 19 -1.42 2.08 -14.66
N LEU A 20 -1.04 1.23 -13.68
CA LEU A 20 0.36 0.79 -13.52
C LEU A 20 0.79 -0.15 -14.66
N GLY A 21 -0.16 -0.67 -15.46
CA GLY A 21 0.11 -1.64 -16.53
C GLY A 21 0.60 -2.99 -16.02
N VAL A 22 0.53 -3.23 -14.70
CA VAL A 22 1.17 -4.35 -14.01
C VAL A 22 0.10 -5.15 -13.28
N LEU A 23 -0.37 -6.21 -13.93
CA LEU A 23 -1.12 -7.31 -13.28
C LEU A 23 -0.17 -8.39 -12.72
N GLU A 24 1.08 -8.45 -13.20
CA GLU A 24 2.11 -9.43 -12.80
C GLU A 24 3.14 -8.83 -11.82
N GLY A 25 3.47 -9.52 -10.74
CA GLY A 25 4.51 -9.09 -9.79
C GLY A 25 3.99 -8.44 -8.50
N ASN A 26 2.69 -8.56 -8.22
CA ASN A 26 2.16 -8.30 -6.88
C ASN A 26 2.77 -9.30 -5.89
N VAL A 27 3.50 -8.78 -4.91
CA VAL A 27 4.03 -9.58 -3.81
C VAL A 27 3.05 -9.56 -2.66
N SER A 28 2.66 -10.75 -2.20
CA SER A 28 1.72 -10.92 -1.10
C SER A 28 2.12 -12.12 -0.23
N GLY A 29 1.56 -12.20 0.98
CA GLY A 29 1.77 -13.36 1.87
C GLY A 29 3.15 -13.44 2.53
N ILE A 30 4.01 -12.42 2.34
CA ILE A 30 5.27 -12.25 3.06
C ILE A 30 4.99 -11.45 4.34
N TYR A 31 4.87 -12.14 5.47
CA TYR A 31 4.56 -11.53 6.76
C TYR A 31 5.79 -10.92 7.44
N ASP A 32 6.97 -11.48 7.18
CA ASP A 32 8.24 -10.90 7.59
C ASP A 32 8.74 -10.00 6.46
N LEU A 33 8.48 -8.70 6.57
CA LEU A 33 8.71 -7.73 5.49
C LEU A 33 10.19 -7.57 5.12
N SER A 34 11.11 -8.03 5.97
CA SER A 34 12.55 -8.08 5.65
C SER A 34 12.89 -9.04 4.51
N LYS A 35 11.95 -9.92 4.15
CA LYS A 35 12.08 -10.90 3.05
C LYS A 35 11.40 -10.44 1.77
N VAL A 36 10.82 -9.25 1.75
CA VAL A 36 10.26 -8.66 0.52
C VAL A 36 11.42 -8.33 -0.41
N ASP A 37 11.33 -8.78 -1.66
CA ASP A 37 12.36 -8.53 -2.66
C ASP A 37 12.46 -7.03 -2.97
N ASN A 38 13.69 -6.50 -3.10
CA ASN A 38 13.93 -5.08 -3.37
C ASN A 38 13.45 -4.64 -4.78
N ASN A 39 13.13 -5.56 -5.68
CA ASN A 39 12.50 -5.28 -6.96
C ASN A 39 10.97 -5.29 -6.91
N THR A 40 10.37 -5.49 -5.73
CA THR A 40 8.92 -5.46 -5.55
C THR A 40 8.38 -4.06 -5.87
N ARG A 41 7.53 -3.97 -6.89
CA ARG A 41 6.84 -2.72 -7.26
C ARG A 41 5.48 -2.57 -6.61
N VAL A 42 4.77 -3.69 -6.43
CA VAL A 42 3.41 -3.72 -5.88
C VAL A 42 3.39 -4.68 -4.70
N LEU A 43 3.06 -4.16 -3.51
CA LEU A 43 3.02 -4.94 -2.27
C LEU A 43 1.60 -5.00 -1.73
N SER A 44 1.09 -6.23 -1.52
CA SER A 44 -0.21 -6.46 -0.91
C SER A 44 -0.06 -6.97 0.53
N LEU A 45 -0.51 -6.12 1.45
CA LEU A 45 -0.51 -6.34 2.90
C LEU A 45 -1.92 -6.70 3.38
N SER A 46 -2.55 -7.68 2.75
CA SER A 46 -3.88 -8.14 3.15
C SER A 46 -3.84 -8.73 4.57
N THR A 47 -4.84 -8.42 5.41
CA THR A 47 -4.94 -9.00 6.76
C THR A 47 -5.16 -10.51 6.64
N PRO A 48 -4.34 -11.34 7.31
CA PRO A 48 -4.56 -12.78 7.35
C PRO A 48 -5.86 -13.12 8.07
N LEU A 49 -6.49 -14.24 7.70
CA LEU A 49 -7.64 -14.75 8.46
C LEU A 49 -7.23 -15.01 9.92
N LYS A 50 -8.09 -14.61 10.87
CA LYS A 50 -7.84 -14.75 12.33
C LYS A 50 -7.31 -16.13 12.74
N LYS A 51 -7.76 -17.19 12.08
CA LYS A 51 -7.34 -18.58 12.33
C LYS A 51 -5.83 -18.82 12.15
N PHE A 52 -5.16 -18.02 11.31
CA PHE A 52 -3.74 -18.18 11.02
C PHE A 52 -2.82 -17.49 12.02
N LYS A 53 -3.34 -16.58 12.88
CA LYS A 53 -2.56 -15.84 13.88
C LYS A 53 -1.26 -15.23 13.35
N LYS A 54 -1.25 -14.79 12.08
CA LYS A 54 -0.11 -14.11 11.48
C LYS A 54 -0.26 -12.60 11.62
N ALA A 55 0.85 -11.91 11.79
CA ALA A 55 0.94 -10.46 11.77
C ALA A 55 2.15 -10.08 10.92
N TYR A 56 2.11 -8.89 10.31
CA TYR A 56 3.26 -8.36 9.61
C TYR A 56 4.30 -7.87 10.62
N THR A 57 5.56 -8.13 10.34
CA THR A 57 6.71 -7.72 11.15
C THR A 57 7.76 -7.04 10.29
N ASN A 58 8.63 -6.24 10.91
CA ASN A 58 9.76 -5.56 10.26
C ASN A 58 9.34 -4.51 9.21
N PHE A 59 8.30 -3.71 9.46
CA PHE A 59 7.85 -2.67 8.52
C PHE A 59 8.97 -1.72 8.09
N SER A 60 9.86 -1.33 9.01
CA SER A 60 11.00 -0.45 8.71
C SER A 60 11.95 -0.99 7.64
N SER A 61 11.95 -2.31 7.38
CA SER A 61 12.74 -2.89 6.29
C SER A 61 12.24 -2.50 4.90
N LEU A 62 10.99 -2.03 4.77
CA LEU A 62 10.47 -1.55 3.50
C LEU A 62 11.08 -0.21 3.08
N ILE A 63 11.58 0.59 4.03
CA ILE A 63 12.08 1.96 3.77
C ILE A 63 13.25 1.95 2.76
N VAL A 64 14.05 0.88 2.74
CA VAL A 64 15.16 0.74 1.78
C VAL A 64 14.71 0.31 0.38
N ASN A 65 13.43 -0.02 0.20
CA ASN A 65 12.90 -0.45 -1.08
C ASN A 65 12.47 0.74 -1.93
N GLU A 66 13.34 1.12 -2.85
CA GLU A 66 13.13 2.23 -3.78
C GLU A 66 12.16 1.89 -4.93
N LYS A 67 11.74 0.63 -5.08
CA LYS A 67 10.90 0.19 -6.20
C LYS A 67 9.42 0.12 -5.87
N ILE A 68 9.05 0.12 -4.59
CA ILE A 68 7.63 0.07 -4.20
C ILE A 68 6.94 1.35 -4.67
N GLU A 69 6.03 1.17 -5.62
CA GLU A 69 5.20 2.22 -6.21
C GLU A 69 3.76 2.14 -5.70
N ALA A 70 3.32 0.95 -5.30
CA ALA A 70 1.95 0.70 -4.86
C ALA A 70 1.87 -0.21 -3.64
N ILE A 71 1.03 0.17 -2.68
CA ILE A 71 0.69 -0.64 -1.51
C ILE A 71 -0.82 -0.82 -1.42
N TYR A 72 -1.23 -2.07 -1.28
CA TYR A 72 -2.57 -2.42 -0.82
C TYR A 72 -2.50 -2.85 0.64
N VAL A 73 -3.34 -2.26 1.49
CA VAL A 73 -3.42 -2.62 2.91
C VAL A 73 -4.88 -2.64 3.35
N ASN A 74 -5.20 -3.45 4.35
CA ASN A 74 -6.55 -3.48 4.90
C ASN A 74 -6.73 -2.46 6.02
N ASP A 75 -5.70 -2.24 6.84
CA ASP A 75 -5.75 -1.37 8.01
C ASP A 75 -4.49 -0.51 8.06
N ILE A 76 -4.66 0.77 8.38
CA ILE A 76 -3.57 1.74 8.47
C ILE A 76 -3.46 2.30 9.88
N ASP A 77 -2.24 2.37 10.41
CA ASP A 77 -1.93 2.93 11.73
C ASP A 77 -0.73 3.87 11.64
N LYS A 78 -0.33 4.44 12.79
CA LYS A 78 0.79 5.39 12.86
C LYS A 78 2.12 4.78 12.43
N GLU A 79 2.37 3.51 12.70
CA GLU A 79 3.63 2.84 12.31
C GLU A 79 3.68 2.69 10.78
N ARG A 80 2.59 2.21 10.18
CA ARG A 80 2.46 2.06 8.74
C ARG A 80 2.54 3.40 8.02
N ILE A 81 1.88 4.44 8.53
CA ILE A 81 1.98 5.79 7.96
C ILE A 81 3.43 6.27 7.97
N SER A 82 4.13 6.13 9.10
CA SER A 82 5.53 6.53 9.21
C SER A 82 6.40 5.84 8.15
N VAL A 83 6.24 4.52 7.99
CA VAL A 83 6.99 3.74 7.00
C VAL A 83 6.61 4.12 5.56
N PHE A 84 5.31 4.22 5.26
CA PHE A 84 4.84 4.55 3.91
C PHE A 84 5.22 5.97 3.50
N SER A 85 5.27 6.91 4.45
CA SER A 85 5.76 8.27 4.20
C SER A 85 7.25 8.34 3.88
N ALA A 86 8.01 7.33 4.30
CA ALA A 86 9.44 7.22 4.03
C ALA A 86 9.76 6.47 2.73
N LEU A 87 8.76 5.92 2.03
CA LEU A 87 8.95 5.25 0.74
C LEU A 87 9.09 6.30 -0.37
N PRO A 88 10.25 6.37 -1.05
CA PRO A 88 10.56 7.48 -1.96
C PRO A 88 9.71 7.48 -3.24
N ASN A 89 9.20 6.32 -3.66
CA ASN A 89 8.48 6.15 -4.91
C ASN A 89 7.03 5.66 -4.73
N LEU A 90 6.52 5.64 -3.50
CA LEU A 90 5.14 5.22 -3.24
C LEU A 90 4.16 6.26 -3.82
N LYS A 91 3.44 5.89 -4.87
CA LYS A 91 2.46 6.75 -5.56
C LYS A 91 1.02 6.32 -5.32
N TYR A 92 0.82 5.03 -5.07
CA TYR A 92 -0.50 4.42 -4.96
C TYR A 92 -0.67 3.78 -3.59
N LEU A 93 -1.68 4.22 -2.85
CA LEU A 93 -2.08 3.60 -1.60
C LEU A 93 -3.55 3.23 -1.68
N GLN A 94 -3.85 1.94 -1.53
CA GLN A 94 -5.22 1.46 -1.38
C GLN A 94 -5.41 0.91 0.03
N ILE A 95 -6.42 1.42 0.72
CA ILE A 95 -6.78 1.04 2.08
C ILE A 95 -8.16 0.40 2.04
N SER A 96 -8.25 -0.93 2.11
CA SER A 96 -9.55 -1.63 2.18
C SER A 96 -9.97 -1.82 3.64
N SER A 97 -10.27 -0.70 4.32
CA SER A 97 -10.67 -0.71 5.72
C SER A 97 -12.11 -1.19 5.87
N ASN A 98 -12.24 -2.48 6.16
CA ASN A 98 -13.55 -3.07 6.47
C ASN A 98 -13.91 -2.94 7.97
N LYS A 99 -12.97 -2.49 8.82
CA LYS A 99 -13.08 -2.62 10.28
C LYS A 99 -12.46 -1.49 11.10
N GLN A 100 -11.82 -0.48 10.50
CA GLN A 100 -11.37 0.68 11.28
C GLN A 100 -12.53 1.67 11.40
N ASP A 101 -12.82 2.09 12.63
CA ASP A 101 -13.85 3.09 12.90
C ASP A 101 -13.47 4.47 12.35
N GLU A 102 -12.17 4.77 12.33
CA GLU A 102 -11.62 6.02 11.81
C GLU A 102 -10.29 5.78 11.09
N ILE A 103 -10.06 6.54 10.02
CA ILE A 103 -8.77 6.57 9.32
C ILE A 103 -7.89 7.65 9.96
N PRO A 104 -6.67 7.33 10.41
CA PRO A 104 -5.73 8.32 10.96
C PRO A 104 -5.33 9.38 9.93
N ASN A 105 -4.82 10.52 10.41
CA ASN A 105 -4.32 11.59 9.54
C ASN A 105 -3.21 11.05 8.59
N LEU A 106 -3.37 11.32 7.30
CA LEU A 106 -2.51 10.83 6.20
C LEU A 106 -1.62 11.93 5.59
N ASP A 107 -1.57 13.14 6.18
CA ASP A 107 -0.90 14.33 5.62
C ASP A 107 0.61 14.13 5.39
N SER A 108 1.23 13.18 6.09
CA SER A 108 2.65 12.86 5.92
C SER A 108 2.94 12.05 4.65
N LEU A 109 1.93 11.49 3.98
CA LEU A 109 2.06 10.69 2.76
C LEU A 109 2.22 11.57 1.51
N ASN A 110 3.25 12.42 1.52
CA ASN A 110 3.46 13.44 0.50
C ASN A 110 3.78 12.88 -0.90
N SER A 111 4.31 11.66 -0.99
CA SER A 111 4.62 10.97 -2.25
C SER A 111 3.39 10.32 -2.90
N VAL A 112 2.33 10.08 -2.13
CA VAL A 112 1.13 9.41 -2.63
C VAL A 112 0.35 10.35 -3.54
N GLU A 113 0.22 9.94 -4.80
CA GLU A 113 -0.52 10.66 -5.84
C GLU A 113 -1.98 10.19 -5.89
N VAL A 114 -2.23 8.91 -5.60
CA VAL A 114 -3.56 8.29 -5.64
C VAL A 114 -3.81 7.50 -4.37
N LEU A 115 -4.88 7.88 -3.68
CA LEU A 115 -5.41 7.21 -2.49
C LEU A 115 -6.78 6.63 -2.80
N ILE A 116 -6.97 5.34 -2.51
CA ILE A 116 -8.25 4.63 -2.63
C ILE A 116 -8.61 4.10 -1.25
N LEU A 117 -9.85 4.35 -0.81
CA LEU A 117 -10.40 3.95 0.49
C LEU A 117 -11.53 2.93 0.33
#